data_AF-A0A0W0V6W1-F1
#
_entry.id   AF-A0A0W0V6W1-F1
#
_cell.length_a   1.000
_cell.length_b   1.000
_cell.length_c   1.000
_cell.angle_alpha   90.00
_cell.angle_beta   90.00
_cell.angle_gamma   90.00
#
_symmetry.space_group_name_H-M   'P 1'
#
loop_
_entity.id
_entity.type
_entity.pdbx_description
1 polymer ?
#
loop_
_entity_poly.entity_id
_entity_poly.type
_entity_poly.pdbx_seq_one_letter_code
_entity_poly.pdbx_strand_id
1 'polypeptide(L)'
;MSSIEQLRQKIENIDHDIIKHLAQRQELSRQIGLLKSKEGKAIIDPAQEKKLFRLYGQWCEKYHLPQSFIKNLFRIIIDYSRMVQKT
;
A
#
# COMPACT_ATOMS: atom_id res chain seq x y z
N MET A 1 19.65 -18.25 21.74
CA MET A 1 18.30 -18.57 21.21
C MET A 1 17.43 -17.35 21.41
N SER A 2 16.56 -17.01 20.45
CA SER A 2 15.61 -15.89 20.66
C SER A 2 14.40 -16.41 21.44
N SER A 3 13.94 -15.69 22.47
CA SER A 3 12.67 -16.04 23.15
C SER A 3 11.46 -15.68 22.29
N ILE A 4 10.29 -16.23 22.64
CA ILE A 4 9.01 -15.86 22.00
C ILE A 4 8.78 -14.35 22.12
N GLU A 5 9.10 -13.78 23.27
CA GLU A 5 8.97 -12.35 23.57
C GLU A 5 9.88 -11.51 22.66
N GLN A 6 11.11 -11.94 22.41
CA GLN A 6 12.02 -11.25 21.50
C GLN A 6 11.53 -11.31 20.04
N LEU A 7 10.89 -12.41 19.63
CA LEU A 7 10.27 -12.50 18.31
C LEU A 7 9.04 -11.61 18.19
N ARG A 8 8.21 -11.55 19.24
CA ARG A 8 7.05 -10.64 19.30
C ARG A 8 7.47 -9.17 19.22
N GLN A 9 8.51 -8.77 19.94
CA GLN A 9 9.02 -7.40 19.84
C GLN A 9 9.50 -7.05 18.43
N LYS A 10 10.11 -8.00 17.71
CA LYS A 10 10.49 -7.80 16.31
C LYS A 10 9.27 -7.63 15.40
N ILE A 11 8.20 -8.41 15.64
CA ILE A 11 6.93 -8.25 14.91
C ILE A 11 6.32 -6.87 15.19
N GLU A 12 6.26 -6.44 16.45
CA GLU A 12 5.75 -5.10 16.81
C GLU A 12 6.51 -3.97 16.10
N ASN A 13 7.83 -4.09 15.98
CA ASN A 13 8.63 -3.11 15.24
C ASN A 13 8.30 -3.12 13.74
N ILE A 14 8.10 -4.30 13.15
CA ILE A 14 7.67 -4.43 11.74
C ILE A 14 6.28 -3.81 11.56
N ASP A 15 5.35 -4.06 12.48
CA ASP A 15 3.98 -3.53 12.42
C ASP A 15 3.97 -2.00 12.53
N HIS A 16 4.78 -1.44 13.44
CA HIS A 16 5.00 0.01 13.52
C HIS A 16 5.51 0.57 12.19
N ASP A 17 6.50 -0.08 11.58
CA ASP A 17 7.04 0.35 10.30
C ASP A 17 6.01 0.22 9.16
N ILE A 18 5.18 -0.83 9.13
CA ILE A 18 4.08 -0.96 8.16
C ILE A 18 3.14 0.24 8.28
N ILE A 19 2.71 0.58 9.51
CA ILE A 19 1.81 1.72 9.75
C ILE A 19 2.46 3.04 9.31
N LYS A 20 3.74 3.25 9.64
CA LYS A 20 4.50 4.42 9.22
C LYS A 20 4.56 4.57 7.69
N HIS A 21 4.86 3.50 6.97
CA HIS A 21 4.92 3.53 5.51
C HIS A 21 3.53 3.74 4.88
N LEU A 22 2.46 3.21 5.48
CA LEU A 22 1.10 3.48 5.04
C LEU A 22 0.74 4.97 5.17
N ALA A 23 1.11 5.62 6.27
CA ALA A 23 0.91 7.05 6.45
C ALA A 23 1.67 7.88 5.39
N GLN A 24 2.93 7.54 5.10
CA GLN A 24 3.72 8.19 4.05
C GLN A 24 3.10 8.00 2.66
N ARG A 25 2.66 6.77 2.34
CA ARG A 25 1.98 6.46 1.09
C ARG A 25 0.68 7.27 0.95
N GLN A 26 -0.01 7.51 2.06
CA GLN A 26 -1.24 8.28 2.08
C GLN A 26 -1.01 9.76 1.77
N GLU A 27 0.04 10.35 2.34
CA GLU A 27 0.42 11.73 2.03
C GLU A 27 0.79 11.91 0.55
N LEU A 28 1.55 10.97 -0.02
CA LEU A 28 1.84 10.95 -1.46
C LEU A 28 0.56 10.82 -2.30
N SER A 29 -0.38 9.98 -1.87
CA SER A 29 -1.66 9.83 -2.57
C SER A 29 -2.47 11.12 -2.57
N ARG A 30 -2.48 11.88 -1.46
CA ARG A 30 -3.12 13.19 -1.36
C ARG A 30 -2.49 14.20 -2.33
N GLN A 31 -1.17 14.27 -2.39
CA GLN A 31 -0.46 15.13 -3.33
C GLN A 31 -0.78 14.79 -4.79
N ILE A 32 -0.86 13.49 -5.14
CA ILE A 32 -1.31 13.04 -6.47
C ILE A 32 -2.74 13.49 -6.76
N GLY A 33 -3.65 13.38 -5.78
CA GLY A 33 -5.03 13.84 -5.92
C GLY A 33 -5.13 15.32 -6.25
N LEU A 34 -4.37 16.16 -5.55
CA LEU A 34 -4.30 17.61 -5.79
C LEU A 34 -3.79 17.93 -7.21
N LEU A 35 -2.76 17.23 -7.69
CA LEU A 35 -2.25 17.41 -9.04
C LEU A 35 -3.27 16.97 -10.10
N LYS A 36 -3.91 15.82 -9.92
CA LYS A 36 -4.97 15.32 -10.81
C LYS A 36 -6.14 16.30 -10.88
N SER A 37 -6.56 16.86 -9.75
CA SER A 37 -7.63 17.86 -9.69
C SER A 37 -7.27 19.10 -10.51
N LYS A 38 -6.05 19.64 -10.34
CA LYS A 38 -5.54 20.79 -11.12
C LYS A 38 -5.49 20.53 -12.63
N GLU A 39 -5.20 19.29 -13.02
CA GLU A 39 -5.09 18.88 -14.43
C GLU A 39 -6.41 18.34 -15.02
N GLY A 40 -7.51 18.34 -14.25
CA GLY A 40 -8.80 17.77 -14.68
C GLY A 40 -8.79 16.25 -14.90
N LYS A 41 -7.83 15.54 -14.31
CA LYS A 41 -7.67 14.08 -14.44
C LYS A 41 -8.54 13.33 -13.43
N ALA A 42 -9.04 12.17 -13.84
CA ALA A 42 -9.80 11.28 -12.96
C ALA A 42 -8.94 10.68 -11.85
N ILE A 43 -9.54 10.54 -10.65
CA ILE A 43 -8.91 9.86 -9.51
C ILE A 43 -8.68 8.38 -9.83
N ILE A 44 -9.68 7.72 -10.42
CA ILE A 44 -9.60 6.31 -10.83
C ILE A 44 -8.78 6.23 -12.13
N ASP A 45 -7.72 5.43 -12.08
CA ASP A 45 -6.82 5.18 -13.20
C ASP A 45 -6.59 3.66 -13.34
N PRO A 46 -7.40 2.96 -14.15
CA PRO A 46 -7.33 1.51 -14.29
C PRO A 46 -5.99 1.02 -14.86
N ALA A 47 -5.34 1.82 -15.70
CA ALA A 47 -4.04 1.47 -16.28
C ALA A 47 -2.95 1.48 -15.20
N GLN A 48 -2.95 2.50 -14.34
CA GLN A 48 -2.04 2.58 -13.21
C GLN A 48 -2.28 1.45 -12.21
N GLU A 49 -3.53 1.10 -11.91
CA GLU A 49 -3.84 -0.01 -11.00
C GLU A 49 -3.41 -1.36 -11.55
N LYS A 50 -3.64 -1.62 -12.85
CA LYS A 50 -3.15 -2.83 -13.52
C LYS A 50 -1.62 -2.94 -13.43
N LYS A 51 -0.90 -1.81 -13.60
CA LYS A 51 0.55 -1.75 -13.44
C LYS A 51 0.98 -2.08 -11.99
N LEU A 52 0.31 -1.52 -10.99
CA LEU A 52 0.58 -1.80 -9.58
C LEU A 52 0.38 -3.28 -9.23
N PHE A 53 -0.74 -3.87 -9.62
CA PHE A 53 -1.00 -5.28 -9.32
C PHE A 53 -0.03 -6.24 -10.04
N ARG A 54 0.49 -5.87 -11.21
CA ARG A 54 1.59 -6.62 -11.85
C ARG A 54 2.88 -6.57 -11.01
N LEU A 55 3.25 -5.39 -10.51
CA LEU A 55 4.43 -5.24 -9.64
C LEU A 55 4.26 -6.02 -8.33
N TYR A 56 3.08 -5.96 -7.72
CA TYR A 56 2.79 -6.71 -6.50
C TYR A 56 2.92 -8.22 -6.72
N GLY A 57 2.48 -8.74 -7.87
CA GLY A 57 2.67 -10.15 -8.24
C GLY A 57 4.16 -10.56 -8.25
N GLN A 58 5.02 -9.73 -8.84
CA GLN A 58 6.48 -9.97 -8.86
C GLN A 58 7.09 -9.95 -7.44
N TRP A 59 6.61 -9.05 -6.57
CA TRP A 59 7.07 -9.01 -5.19
C TRP A 59 6.55 -10.19 -4.37
N CYS A 60 5.31 -10.63 -4.59
CA CYS A 60 4.78 -11.85 -3.97
C CYS A 60 5.67 -13.05 -4.26
N GLU A 61 6.08 -13.24 -5.52
CA GLU A 61 6.99 -14.31 -5.91
C GLU A 61 8.34 -14.19 -5.21
N LYS A 62 8.93 -12.98 -5.19
CA LYS A 62 10.22 -12.71 -4.55
C LYS A 62 10.22 -12.97 -3.04
N TYR A 63 9.15 -12.60 -2.35
CA TYR A 63 9.04 -12.71 -0.89
C TYR A 63 8.28 -13.96 -0.44
N HIS A 64 7.95 -14.87 -1.36
CA HIS A 64 7.20 -16.10 -1.09
C HIS A 64 5.85 -15.87 -0.38
N LEU A 65 5.14 -14.82 -0.78
CA LEU A 65 3.82 -14.48 -0.24
C LEU A 65 2.69 -14.89 -1.20
N PRO A 66 1.56 -15.38 -0.69
CA PRO A 66 0.39 -15.66 -1.52
C PRO A 66 -0.10 -14.38 -2.23
N GLN A 67 -0.23 -14.45 -3.55
CA GLN A 67 -0.72 -13.31 -4.34
C GLN A 67 -2.13 -12.88 -3.92
N SER A 68 -2.98 -13.82 -3.51
CA SER A 68 -4.33 -13.54 -3.01
C SER A 68 -4.31 -12.66 -1.76
N PHE A 69 -3.41 -12.94 -0.82
CA PHE A 69 -3.24 -12.17 0.42
C PHE A 69 -2.84 -10.72 0.12
N ILE A 70 -1.77 -10.53 -0.67
CA ILE A 70 -1.29 -9.18 -1.04
C ILE A 70 -2.32 -8.42 -1.87
N LYS A 71 -3.01 -9.09 -2.80
CA LYS A 71 -4.05 -8.46 -3.61
C LYS A 71 -5.19 -7.92 -2.75
N ASN A 72 -5.64 -8.68 -1.76
CA ASN A 72 -6.71 -8.26 -0.85
C ASN A 72 -6.26 -7.07 0.02
N LEU A 73 -5.07 -7.15 0.61
CA LEU A 73 -4.50 -6.07 1.43
C LEU A 73 -4.33 -4.77 0.62
N PHE A 74 -3.71 -4.84 -0.55
CA PHE A 74 -3.47 -3.64 -1.36
C PHE A 74 -4.74 -3.07 -1.98
N ARG A 75 -5.81 -3.86 -2.15
CA ARG A 75 -7.10 -3.32 -2.57
C ARG A 75 -7.66 -2.37 -1.50
N ILE A 76 -7.63 -2.77 -0.24
CA ILE A 76 -8.05 -1.92 0.89
C ILE A 76 -7.23 -0.63 0.94
N ILE A 77 -5.90 -0.74 0.79
CA ILE A 77 -4.99 0.42 0.79
C ILE A 77 -5.30 1.37 -0.37
N ILE A 78 -5.51 0.85 -1.58
CA ILE A 78 -5.84 1.66 -2.76
C ILE A 78 -7.21 2.31 -2.62
N ASP A 79 -8.21 1.59 -2.13
CA ASP A 79 -9.56 2.11 -1.91
C ASP A 79 -9.54 3.28 -0.92
N TYR A 80 -8.81 3.15 0.19
CA TYR A 80 -8.59 4.25 1.14
C TYR A 80 -7.86 5.43 0.49
N SER A 81 -6.82 5.18 -0.32
CA SER A 81 -6.12 6.25 -1.04
C SER A 81 -6.99 7.02 -2.02
N ARG A 82 -7.94 6.36 -2.69
CA ARG A 82 -8.91 7.03 -3.57
C ARG A 82 -9.88 7.89 -2.77
N MET A 83 -10.25 7.48 -1.56
CA MET A 83 -11.11 8.27 -0.67
C MET A 83 -10.43 9.58 -0.29
N VAL A 84 -9.18 9.51 0.18
CA VAL A 84 -8.45 10.72 0.62
C VAL A 84 -8.08 11.65 -0.56
N GLN A 85 -7.93 11.12 -1.78
CA GLN A 85 -7.72 11.95 -2.97
C GLN A 85 -8.93 12.83 -3.34
N LYS A 86 -10.11 12.54 -2.81
CA LYS A 86 -11.33 13.34 -3.03
C LYS A 86 -11.44 14.54 -2.11
N THR A 87 -10.63 14.59 -1.05
CA THR A 87 -10.64 15.61 0.00
C THR A 87 -9.55 16.64 -0.26
#